data_AF-A0A7K4NMV1-F1
#
_entry.id   AF-A0A7K4NMV1-F1
#
_cell.length_a   1.000
_cell.length_b   1.000
_cell.length_c   1.000
_cell.angle_alpha   90.00
_cell.angle_beta   90.00
_cell.angle_gamma   90.00
#
_symmetry.space_group_name_H-M   'P 1'
#
loop_
_entity.id
_entity.type
_entity.pdbx_description
1 polymer ?
#
loop_
_entity_poly.entity_id
_entity_poly.type
_entity_poly.pdbx_seq_one_letter_code
_entity_poly.pdbx_strand_id
1 'polypeptide(L)'
;MEISENTKDLVTNCIIRRLSTKESLDYLMKNKVRISERTYRRYKKEILKQQNMLEDYAWNNVQIEQVRKIETKKSILHHCWDLFEKAEKITEKLSLLKTIEKISDELPRIVWSANTFGDNMERIEEYRKEEKEKEEREKAYLENLGKEL
;
A
#
# COMPACT_ATOMS: atom_id res chain seq x y z
N MET A 1 -13.54 -13.94 24.53
CA MET A 1 -14.78 -13.16 24.33
C MET A 1 -14.79 -12.75 22.87
N GLU A 2 -15.54 -13.48 22.04
CA GLU A 2 -15.69 -13.16 20.62
C GLU A 2 -16.49 -11.87 20.48
N ILE A 3 -16.09 -11.07 19.50
CA ILE A 3 -16.60 -9.72 19.28
C ILE A 3 -17.45 -9.79 18.04
N SER A 4 -18.66 -9.23 18.09
CA SER A 4 -19.50 -9.17 16.90
C SER A 4 -18.82 -8.34 15.81
N GLU A 5 -18.92 -8.80 14.56
CA GLU A 5 -18.49 -8.08 13.35
C GLU A 5 -18.89 -6.59 13.42
N ASN A 6 -20.15 -6.36 13.81
CA ASN A 6 -20.77 -5.04 13.98
C ASN A 6 -20.00 -4.11 14.94
N THR A 7 -19.39 -4.63 16.00
CA THR A 7 -18.59 -3.81 16.92
C THR A 7 -17.28 -3.36 16.28
N LYS A 8 -16.66 -4.20 15.45
CA LYS A 8 -15.44 -3.83 14.73
C LYS A 8 -15.73 -2.74 13.71
N ASP A 9 -16.83 -2.86 12.97
CA ASP A 9 -17.25 -1.84 11.98
C ASP A 9 -17.48 -0.46 12.60
N LEU A 10 -18.12 -0.42 13.76
CA LEU A 10 -18.33 0.83 14.49
C LEU A 10 -17.01 1.44 14.99
N VAL A 11 -16.06 0.62 15.44
CA VAL A 11 -14.72 1.10 15.81
C VAL A 11 -13.95 1.60 14.58
N THR A 12 -14.07 0.93 13.43
CA THR A 12 -13.51 1.39 12.15
C THR A 12 -14.07 2.76 11.75
N ASN A 13 -15.38 2.97 11.91
CA ASN A 13 -16.02 4.27 11.66
C ASN A 13 -15.46 5.38 12.55
N CYS A 14 -15.17 5.08 13.83
CA CYS A 14 -14.51 6.04 14.72
C CYS A 14 -13.11 6.42 14.22
N ILE A 15 -12.34 5.46 13.70
CA ILE A 15 -11.00 5.68 13.14
C ILE A 15 -11.09 6.57 11.89
N ILE A 16 -11.98 6.24 10.94
CA ILE A 16 -12.17 7.00 9.70
C ILE A 16 -12.56 8.45 9.99
N ARG A 17 -13.45 8.66 10.96
CA ARG A 17 -13.91 9.99 11.39
C ARG A 17 -12.92 10.73 12.30
N ARG A 18 -11.78 10.12 12.64
CA ARG A 18 -10.74 10.66 13.52
C ARG A 18 -11.28 11.12 14.89
N LEU A 19 -12.25 10.38 15.44
CA LEU A 19 -12.82 10.69 16.75
C LEU A 19 -11.79 10.49 17.86
N SER A 20 -11.80 11.38 18.85
CA SER A 20 -11.07 11.18 20.10
C SER A 20 -11.59 9.95 20.84
N THR A 21 -10.85 9.46 21.85
CA THR A 21 -11.26 8.28 22.61
C THR A 21 -12.61 8.50 23.31
N LYS A 22 -12.85 9.69 23.84
CA LYS A 22 -14.11 10.04 24.49
C LYS A 22 -15.27 10.07 23.49
N GLU A 23 -15.10 10.76 22.37
CA GLU A 23 -16.09 10.82 21.30
C GLU A 23 -16.39 9.44 20.70
N SER A 24 -15.37 8.59 20.60
CA SER A 24 -15.51 7.22 20.13
C SER A 24 -16.35 6.36 21.07
N LEU A 25 -16.14 6.48 22.39
CA LEU A 25 -16.94 5.76 23.39
C LEU A 25 -18.38 6.27 23.40
N ASP A 26 -18.59 7.59 23.31
CA ASP A 26 -19.92 8.18 23.21
C ASP A 26 -20.64 7.75 21.93
N TYR A 27 -19.93 7.68 20.79
CA TYR A 27 -20.46 7.18 19.52
C TYR A 27 -20.86 5.71 19.60
N LEU A 28 -20.01 4.86 20.20
CA LEU A 28 -20.33 3.45 20.39
C LEU A 28 -21.55 3.27 21.30
N MET A 29 -21.64 4.07 22.37
CA MET A 29 -22.78 4.06 23.29
C MET A 29 -24.08 4.45 22.59
N LYS A 30 -24.06 5.49 21.74
CA LYS A 30 -25.23 5.88 20.90
C LYS A 30 -25.67 4.76 19.95
N ASN A 31 -24.74 3.90 19.53
CA ASN A 31 -25.01 2.73 18.69
C ASN A 31 -25.24 1.44 19.51
N LYS A 32 -25.58 1.56 20.81
CA LYS A 32 -25.89 0.44 21.73
C LYS A 32 -24.71 -0.51 22.01
N VAL A 33 -23.48 -0.07 21.74
CA VAL A 33 -22.26 -0.82 22.05
C VAL A 33 -21.58 -0.19 23.26
N ARG A 34 -21.62 -0.88 24.40
CA ARG A 34 -20.97 -0.44 25.63
C ARG A 34 -19.68 -1.23 25.85
N ILE A 35 -18.54 -0.60 25.62
CA ILE A 35 -17.22 -1.19 25.84
C ILE A 35 -16.35 -0.28 26.69
N SER A 36 -15.38 -0.86 27.40
CA SER A 36 -14.40 -0.08 28.16
C SER A 36 -13.40 0.61 27.22
N GLU A 37 -12.77 1.67 27.70
CA GLU A 37 -11.69 2.34 26.96
C GLU A 37 -10.54 1.38 26.61
N ARG A 38 -10.15 0.52 27.56
CA ARG A 38 -9.12 -0.52 27.33
C ARG A 38 -9.50 -1.43 26.17
N THR A 39 -10.76 -1.85 26.13
CA THR A 39 -11.30 -2.72 25.07
C THR A 39 -11.33 -2.01 23.73
N TYR A 40 -11.78 -0.74 23.69
CA TYR A 40 -11.74 0.10 22.49
C TYR A 40 -10.31 0.25 21.95
N ARG A 41 -9.34 0.60 22.82
CA ARG A 41 -7.92 0.75 22.44
C ARG A 41 -7.36 -0.54 21.84
N ARG A 42 -7.70 -1.71 22.41
CA ARG A 42 -7.30 -3.01 21.86
C ARG A 42 -7.86 -3.20 20.44
N TYR A 43 -9.15 -2.95 20.21
CA TYR A 43 -9.76 -3.12 18.89
C TYR A 43 -9.24 -2.13 17.86
N LYS A 44 -9.05 -0.87 18.27
CA LYS A 44 -8.39 0.13 17.43
C LYS A 44 -7.01 -0.35 16.99
N LYS A 45 -6.21 -0.91 17.92
CA LYS A 45 -4.88 -1.46 17.60
C LYS A 45 -4.94 -2.65 16.64
N GLU A 46 -5.88 -3.57 16.84
CA GLU A 46 -6.07 -4.74 15.97
C GLU A 46 -6.51 -4.33 14.55
N ILE A 47 -7.50 -3.42 14.43
CA ILE A 47 -7.99 -2.92 13.15
C ILE A 47 -6.89 -2.17 12.38
N LEU A 48 -6.15 -1.29 13.06
CA LEU A 48 -5.02 -0.59 12.44
C LEU A 48 -3.92 -1.57 12.00
N LYS A 49 -3.64 -2.62 12.78
CA LYS A 49 -2.68 -3.66 12.37
C LYS A 49 -3.14 -4.39 11.12
N GLN A 50 -4.44 -4.72 11.02
CA GLN A 50 -5.02 -5.36 9.84
C GLN A 50 -5.00 -4.44 8.61
N GLN A 51 -5.34 -3.16 8.78
CA GLN A 51 -5.26 -2.16 7.71
C GLN A 51 -3.84 -2.00 7.17
N ASN A 52 -2.85 -1.90 8.06
CA ASN A 52 -1.44 -1.81 7.65
C ASN A 52 -0.99 -3.07 6.91
N MET A 53 -1.32 -4.28 7.39
CA MET A 53 -0.97 -5.52 6.67
C MET A 53 -1.62 -5.61 5.28
N LEU A 54 -2.87 -5.16 5.14
CA LEU A 54 -3.57 -5.12 3.85
C LEU A 54 -2.95 -4.09 2.91
N GLU A 55 -2.56 -2.94 3.45
CA GLU A 55 -1.85 -1.90 2.72
C GLU A 55 -0.51 -2.44 2.21
N ASP A 56 0.32 -3.03 3.08
CA ASP A 56 1.61 -3.64 2.71
C ASP A 56 1.44 -4.74 1.64
N TYR A 57 0.38 -5.55 1.75
CA TYR A 57 0.07 -6.58 0.75
C TYR A 57 -0.38 -5.99 -0.59
N ALA A 58 -1.23 -4.94 -0.57
CA ALA A 58 -1.66 -4.24 -1.77
C ALA A 58 -0.46 -3.60 -2.50
N TRP A 59 0.44 -2.96 -1.75
CA TRP A 59 1.67 -2.37 -2.27
C TRP A 59 2.60 -3.39 -2.93
N ASN A 60 2.86 -4.52 -2.26
CA ASN A 60 3.65 -5.62 -2.82
C ASN A 60 3.03 -6.19 -4.11
N ASN A 61 1.70 -6.36 -4.13
CA ASN A 61 1.01 -6.83 -5.33
C ASN A 61 1.14 -5.87 -6.51
N VAL A 62 1.08 -4.56 -6.27
CA VAL A 62 1.28 -3.58 -7.35
C VAL A 62 2.68 -3.70 -7.94
N GLN A 63 3.72 -3.85 -7.13
CA GLN A 63 5.08 -4.08 -7.63
C GLN A 63 5.20 -5.37 -8.44
N ILE A 64 4.65 -6.48 -7.94
CA ILE A 64 4.64 -7.78 -8.65
C ILE A 64 3.94 -7.66 -10.01
N GLU A 65 2.79 -6.98 -10.07
CA GLU A 65 2.06 -6.78 -11.32
C GLU A 65 2.84 -5.89 -12.31
N GLN A 66 3.57 -4.88 -11.85
CA GLN A 66 4.45 -4.09 -12.71
C GLN A 66 5.61 -4.93 -13.27
N VAL A 67 6.25 -5.76 -12.44
CA VAL A 67 7.31 -6.69 -12.89
C VAL A 67 6.78 -7.67 -13.92
N ARG A 68 5.62 -8.29 -13.67
CA ARG A 68 4.96 -9.20 -14.62
C ARG A 68 4.67 -8.54 -15.97
N LYS A 69 4.25 -7.27 -15.98
CA LYS A 69 4.04 -6.51 -17.23
C LYS A 69 5.35 -6.31 -18.00
N ILE A 70 6.44 -5.98 -17.29
CA ILE A 70 7.77 -5.83 -17.89
C ILE A 70 8.25 -7.17 -18.48
N GLU A 71 8.13 -8.27 -17.73
CA GLU A 71 8.50 -9.61 -18.17
C GLU A 71 7.69 -10.04 -19.40
N THR A 72 6.38 -9.80 -19.39
CA THR A 72 5.50 -10.10 -20.52
C THR A 72 5.92 -9.32 -21.77
N LYS A 73 6.18 -8.01 -21.65
CA LYS A 73 6.63 -7.18 -22.77
C LYS A 73 7.99 -7.63 -23.31
N LYS A 74 8.94 -8.03 -22.44
CA LYS A 74 10.23 -8.62 -22.84
C LYS A 74 10.03 -9.94 -23.60
N SER A 75 9.16 -10.82 -23.11
CA SER A 75 8.85 -12.09 -23.76
C SER A 75 8.25 -11.89 -25.15
N ILE A 76 7.30 -10.95 -25.30
CA ILE A 76 6.73 -10.58 -26.60
C ILE A 76 7.82 -10.05 -27.52
N LEU A 77 8.71 -9.18 -27.03
CA LEU A 77 9.81 -8.64 -27.83
C LEU A 77 10.72 -9.75 -28.37
N HIS A 78 11.11 -10.70 -27.52
CA HIS A 78 11.89 -11.87 -27.94
C HIS A 78 11.15 -12.68 -29.00
N HIS A 79 9.86 -12.95 -28.79
CA HIS A 79 9.06 -13.69 -29.77
C HIS A 79 8.93 -12.94 -31.11
N CYS A 80 8.81 -11.61 -31.08
CA CYS A 80 8.80 -10.79 -32.31
C CYS A 80 10.12 -10.88 -33.07
N TRP A 81 11.26 -10.92 -32.37
CA TRP A 81 12.57 -11.14 -32.99
C TRP A 81 12.68 -12.54 -33.61
N ASP A 82 12.24 -13.58 -32.92
CA ASP A 82 12.22 -14.94 -33.46
C ASP A 82 11.39 -15.06 -34.74
N LEU A 83 10.22 -14.39 -34.78
CA LEU A 83 9.37 -14.33 -35.96
C LEU A 83 10.00 -13.52 -37.09
N PHE A 84 10.72 -12.44 -36.75
CA PHE A 84 11.38 -11.59 -37.73
C PHE A 84 12.50 -12.33 -38.45
N GLU A 85 13.27 -13.15 -37.73
CA GLU A 85 14.32 -13.98 -38.31
C GLU A 85 13.76 -15.05 -39.27
N LYS A 86 12.61 -15.64 -38.91
CA LYS A 86 11.95 -16.70 -39.69
C LYS A 86 11.13 -16.18 -40.88
N ALA A 87 10.75 -14.91 -40.87
CA ALA A 87 9.94 -14.33 -41.95
C ALA A 87 10.72 -14.27 -43.26
N GLU A 88 10.12 -14.77 -44.36
CA GLU A 88 10.74 -14.69 -45.69
C GLU A 88 10.30 -13.43 -46.45
N LYS A 89 9.07 -12.95 -46.21
CA LYS A 89 8.52 -11.79 -46.92
C LYS A 89 8.94 -10.48 -46.28
N ILE A 90 9.37 -9.54 -47.11
CA ILE A 90 9.79 -8.20 -46.71
C ILE A 90 8.66 -7.43 -46.00
N THR A 91 7.42 -7.61 -46.43
CA THR A 91 6.25 -6.95 -45.82
C THR A 91 5.98 -7.43 -44.39
N GLU A 92 6.15 -8.73 -44.14
CA GLU A 92 6.02 -9.34 -42.81
C GLU A 92 7.15 -8.85 -41.90
N LYS A 93 8.40 -8.81 -42.41
CA LYS A 93 9.55 -8.22 -41.70
C LYS A 93 9.32 -6.76 -41.30
N LEU A 94 8.80 -5.92 -42.21
CA LEU A 94 8.51 -4.52 -41.92
C LEU A 94 7.44 -4.36 -40.83
N SER A 95 6.40 -5.19 -40.85
CA SER A 95 5.35 -5.17 -39.83
C SER A 95 5.87 -5.58 -38.45
N LEU A 96 6.74 -6.59 -38.39
CA LEU A 96 7.38 -7.06 -37.16
C LEU A 96 8.33 -5.99 -36.60
N LEU A 97 9.12 -5.32 -37.44
CA LEU A 97 10.00 -4.22 -37.01
C LEU A 97 9.21 -3.06 -36.38
N LYS A 98 8.08 -2.64 -36.98
CA LYS A 98 7.22 -1.59 -36.39
C LYS A 98 6.66 -2.00 -35.02
N THR A 99 6.37 -3.28 -34.84
CA THR A 99 5.86 -3.82 -33.57
C THR A 99 6.97 -3.83 -32.52
N ILE A 100 8.18 -4.25 -32.91
CA ILE A 100 9.40 -4.22 -32.08
C ILE A 100 9.72 -2.79 -31.64
N GLU A 101 9.74 -1.84 -32.57
CA GLU A 101 9.99 -0.42 -32.31
C GLU A 101 9.01 0.13 -31.26
N LYS A 102 7.71 -0.06 -31.48
CA LYS A 102 6.68 0.39 -30.53
C LYS A 102 6.85 -0.21 -29.13
N ILE A 103 7.11 -1.52 -29.04
CA ILE A 103 7.30 -2.18 -27.74
C ILE A 103 8.58 -1.67 -27.06
N SER A 104 9.65 -1.46 -27.83
CA SER A 104 10.92 -0.94 -27.34
C SER A 104 10.80 0.49 -26.82
N ASP A 105 10.02 1.35 -27.48
CA ASP A 105 9.79 2.73 -27.03
C ASP A 105 8.93 2.80 -25.76
N GLU A 106 7.97 1.88 -25.60
CA GLU A 106 7.11 1.80 -24.42
C GLU A 106 7.85 1.26 -23.18
N LEU A 107 8.85 0.38 -23.38
CA LEU A 107 9.51 -0.36 -22.30
C LEU A 107 10.18 0.55 -21.25
N PRO A 108 11.01 1.56 -21.63
CA PRO A 108 11.66 2.46 -20.68
C PRO A 108 10.66 3.18 -19.78
N ARG A 109 9.52 3.61 -20.32
CA ARG A 109 8.48 4.31 -19.55
C ARG A 109 7.85 3.40 -18.49
N ILE A 110 7.57 2.15 -18.85
CA ILE A 110 7.01 1.15 -17.93
C ILE A 110 8.01 0.84 -16.82
N VAL A 111 9.28 0.62 -17.18
CA VAL A 111 10.36 0.34 -16.22
C VAL A 111 10.57 1.53 -15.28
N TRP A 112 10.64 2.75 -15.80
CA TRP A 112 10.77 3.96 -14.99
C TRP A 112 9.60 4.10 -14.01
N SER A 113 8.37 3.90 -14.48
CA SER A 113 7.18 3.97 -13.62
C SER A 113 7.20 2.93 -12.49
N ALA A 114 7.70 1.72 -12.76
CA ALA A 114 7.85 0.67 -11.75
C ALA A 114 8.94 1.02 -10.72
N ASN A 115 10.08 1.54 -11.16
CA ASN A 115 11.15 1.97 -10.26
C ASN A 115 10.72 3.16 -9.39
N THR A 116 10.15 4.20 -10.00
CA THR A 116 9.65 5.37 -9.27
C THR A 116 8.58 5.00 -8.25
N PHE A 117 7.77 3.98 -8.53
CA PHE A 117 6.83 3.45 -7.54
C PHE A 117 7.58 2.86 -6.34
N GLY A 118 8.62 2.05 -6.56
CA GLY A 118 9.49 1.53 -5.51
C GLY A 118 10.14 2.64 -4.67
N ASP A 119 10.77 3.61 -5.31
CA ASP A 119 11.45 4.73 -4.63
C ASP A 119 10.46 5.55 -3.78
N ASN A 120 9.24 5.77 -4.28
CA ASN A 120 8.21 6.47 -3.53
C ASN A 120 7.72 5.66 -2.32
N MET A 121 7.68 4.33 -2.40
CA MET A 121 7.32 3.51 -1.24
C MET A 121 8.37 3.58 -0.15
N GLU A 122 9.65 3.45 -0.50
CA GLU A 122 10.75 3.56 0.45
C GLU A 122 10.71 4.90 1.19
N ARG A 123 10.51 6.00 0.46
CA ARG A 123 10.35 7.33 1.06
C ARG A 123 9.17 7.42 2.02
N ILE A 124 8.02 6.83 1.67
CA ILE A 124 6.83 6.84 2.55
C ILE A 124 7.11 6.03 3.83
N GLU A 125 7.80 4.90 3.73
CA GLU A 125 8.19 4.10 4.89
C GLU A 125 9.15 4.86 5.82
N GLU A 126 10.14 5.56 5.24
CA GLU A 126 11.06 6.43 5.99
C GLU A 126 10.31 7.52 6.75
N TYR A 127 9.41 8.27 6.07
CA TYR A 127 8.62 9.31 6.73
C TYR A 127 7.75 8.75 7.87
N ARG A 128 7.13 7.58 7.69
CA ARG A 128 6.34 6.92 8.75
C ARG A 128 7.22 6.53 9.94
N LYS A 129 8.47 6.12 9.70
CA LYS A 129 9.43 5.77 10.76
C LYS A 129 9.85 7.01 11.53
N GLU A 130 10.21 8.08 10.84
CA GLU A 130 10.57 9.36 11.46
C GLU A 130 9.43 9.93 12.31
N GLU A 131 8.19 9.86 11.82
CA GLU A 131 7.01 10.34 12.55
C GLU A 131 6.77 9.54 13.83
N LYS A 132 6.91 8.21 13.78
CA LYS A 132 6.83 7.34 14.97
C LYS A 132 7.92 7.67 15.99
N GLU A 133 9.16 7.84 15.54
CA GLU A 133 10.27 8.21 16.41
C GLU A 133 10.03 9.59 17.06
N LYS A 134 9.47 10.54 16.31
CA LYS A 134 9.11 11.86 16.84
C LYS A 134 8.01 11.76 17.90
N GLU A 135 6.95 11.00 17.64
CA GLU A 135 5.90 10.75 18.63
C GLU A 135 6.43 10.07 19.90
N GLU A 136 7.36 9.12 19.78
CA GLU A 136 7.97 8.44 20.93
C GLU A 136 8.83 9.40 21.77
N ARG A 137 9.63 10.26 21.13
CA ARG A 137 10.40 11.30 21.82
C ARG A 137 9.50 12.31 22.52
N GLU A 138 8.42 12.73 21.88
CA GLU A 138 7.46 13.68 22.45
C GLU A 138 6.71 13.08 23.65
N LYS A 139 6.28 11.82 23.56
CA LYS A 139 5.70 11.08 24.70
C LYS A 139 6.68 10.96 25.86
N ALA A 140 7.94 10.61 25.59
CA ALA A 140 8.97 10.49 26.63
C ALA A 140 9.26 11.85 27.30
N TYR A 141 9.28 12.94 26.53
CA TYR A 141 9.46 14.29 27.06
C TYR A 141 8.31 14.71 27.99
N LEU A 142 7.06 14.50 27.56
CA LEU A 142 5.88 14.80 28.37
C LEU A 142 5.80 13.95 29.64
N GLU A 143 6.21 12.68 29.57
CA GLU A 143 6.24 11.79 30.74
C GLU A 143 7.29 12.22 31.77
N ASN A 144 8.43 12.75 31.32
CA ASN A 144 9.44 13.32 32.22
C ASN A 144 8.96 14.64 32.85
N LEU A 145 8.34 15.53 32.08
CA LEU A 145 7.76 16.77 32.63
C LEU A 145 6.67 16.51 33.68
N GLY A 146 5.87 15.46 33.50
CA GLY A 146 4.83 15.05 34.45
C GLY A 146 5.37 14.39 35.73
N LYS A 147 6.66 14.02 35.78
CA LYS A 147 7.34 13.48 36.98
C LYS A 147 8.09 14.55 37.78
N GLU A 148 8.28 15.74 37.22
CA GLU A 148 8.94 16.88 37.88
C GLU A 148 7.97 17.82 38.64
N LEU A 149 6.67 17.52 38.65
CA LEU A 149 5.61 18.18 39.43
C LEU A 149 5.10 17.27 40.56
#